data_AF-A0A3N9URR3-F1
#
_entry.id   AF-A0A3N9URR3-F1
#
_cell.length_a   1.000
_cell.length_b   1.000
_cell.length_c   1.000
_cell.angle_alpha   90.00
_cell.angle_beta   90.00
_cell.angle_gamma   90.00
#
_symmetry.space_group_name_H-M   'P 1'
#
loop_
_entity.id
_entity.type
_entity.pdbx_description
1 polymer ?
#
loop_
_entity_poly.entity_id
_entity_poly.type
_entity_poly.pdbx_seq_one_letter_code
_entity_poly.pdbx_strand_id
1 'polypeptide(L)'
;MRKSPTSREKRGKEICIAGHVRKVNDHTFKIKSQSGNGFYDVKVTAKGTTCTCPDFVYHGGMCKHIIAARYYLEIETDAPTETATEKVRQTYTQEWDAYNAAQKIEINLFPELLKDLLIIIQEPEQTMGRPRILIREKLFCAIQKVYSQLSSRRAYSLFENATERGQIEHAPHFNAPSKLFNKEEMTPILQELVTLSALPVAGLETYFSVDSTGFRTTTFSAYNGEKHGQKKEHHWLKANMCAGVKTNIVASIAITHGDSNDSPQFGPLVRKTSEGFTINEISADMAYSSRNNMNIAASVGATPYIPYKRNAISRAGGSALWKKMFHYFQLNRDEFMDHYHKRSNIEATNAAIKRKFGETLKSKNPTAQVNELLAKIVAYNLTVVIHEMYENGIEPEFLRLSR
;
A
#
# COMPACT_ATOMS: atom_id res chain seq x y z
N MET A 1 25.11 -15.98 -14.39
CA MET A 1 24.93 -17.38 -13.94
C MET A 1 23.45 -17.62 -13.67
N ARG A 2 22.79 -18.51 -14.44
CA ARG A 2 21.39 -18.90 -14.14
C ARG A 2 21.39 -19.66 -12.81
N LYS A 3 20.64 -19.17 -11.80
CA LYS A 3 20.50 -19.84 -10.50
C LYS A 3 19.92 -21.24 -10.71
N SER A 4 20.45 -22.25 -10.01
CA SER A 4 19.85 -23.59 -9.97
C SER A 4 18.41 -23.49 -9.46
N PRO A 5 17.45 -24.20 -10.08
CA PRO A 5 16.05 -24.04 -9.77
C PRO A 5 15.75 -24.47 -8.33
N THR A 6 14.96 -23.65 -7.64
CA THR A 6 14.58 -23.89 -6.24
C THR A 6 13.69 -25.13 -6.12
N SER A 7 13.62 -25.75 -4.92
CA SER A 7 12.72 -26.90 -4.67
C SER A 7 11.26 -26.60 -5.04
N ARG A 8 10.82 -25.34 -4.84
CA ARG A 8 9.49 -24.85 -5.22
C ARG A 8 9.28 -24.85 -6.73
N GLU A 9 10.29 -24.44 -7.49
CA GLU A 9 10.24 -24.41 -8.96
C GLU A 9 10.16 -25.81 -9.57
N LYS A 10 10.93 -26.77 -9.02
CA LYS A 10 10.87 -28.17 -9.47
C LYS A 10 9.48 -28.76 -9.29
N ARG A 11 8.90 -28.60 -8.07
CA ARG A 11 7.55 -29.07 -7.76
C ARG A 11 6.46 -28.38 -8.60
N GLY A 12 6.60 -27.09 -8.88
CA GLY A 12 5.68 -26.37 -9.76
C GLY A 12 5.68 -26.92 -11.19
N LYS A 13 6.86 -27.21 -11.74
CA LYS A 13 7.00 -27.84 -13.06
C LYS A 13 6.38 -29.24 -13.11
N GLU A 14 6.62 -30.06 -12.08
CA GLU A 14 6.02 -31.41 -11.98
C GLU A 14 4.49 -31.37 -12.01
N ILE A 15 3.87 -30.40 -11.32
CA ILE A 15 2.40 -30.23 -11.33
C ILE A 15 1.88 -29.93 -12.73
N CYS A 16 2.56 -29.04 -13.46
CA CYS A 16 2.17 -28.69 -14.83
C CYS A 16 2.34 -29.88 -15.78
N ILE A 17 3.49 -30.56 -15.73
CA ILE A 17 3.79 -31.73 -16.58
C ILE A 17 2.80 -32.88 -16.32
N ALA A 18 2.35 -33.06 -15.08
CA ALA A 18 1.34 -34.06 -14.71
C ALA A 18 -0.08 -33.73 -15.21
N GLY A 19 -0.28 -32.64 -15.96
CA GLY A 19 -1.60 -32.24 -16.47
C GLY A 19 -2.56 -31.82 -15.37
N HIS A 20 -2.04 -31.31 -14.24
CA HIS A 20 -2.84 -30.94 -13.07
C HIS A 20 -3.22 -29.46 -13.03
N VAL A 21 -3.14 -28.77 -14.17
CA VAL A 21 -3.57 -27.38 -14.36
C VAL A 21 -4.78 -27.36 -15.28
N ARG A 22 -5.89 -26.76 -14.84
CA ARG A 22 -7.11 -26.57 -15.63
C ARG A 22 -7.39 -25.07 -15.78
N LYS A 23 -7.37 -24.56 -17.01
CA LYS A 23 -7.75 -23.17 -17.30
C LYS A 23 -9.27 -23.01 -17.15
N VAL A 24 -9.70 -22.09 -16.29
CA VAL A 24 -11.12 -21.74 -16.10
C VAL A 24 -11.49 -20.57 -17.00
N ASN A 25 -10.62 -19.54 -17.05
CA ASN A 25 -10.67 -18.43 -17.98
C ASN A 25 -9.22 -17.92 -18.22
N ASP A 26 -9.05 -16.82 -18.97
CA ASP A 26 -7.71 -16.29 -19.32
C ASP A 26 -6.86 -15.86 -18.11
N HIS A 27 -7.48 -15.62 -16.96
CA HIS A 27 -6.81 -15.14 -15.75
C HIS A 27 -6.91 -16.09 -14.56
N THR A 28 -7.65 -17.21 -14.66
CA THR A 28 -7.95 -18.10 -13.52
C THR A 28 -7.72 -19.56 -13.88
N PHE A 29 -6.96 -20.25 -13.03
CA PHE A 29 -6.54 -21.64 -13.19
C PHE A 29 -6.87 -22.45 -11.94
N LYS A 30 -7.38 -23.67 -12.11
CA LYS A 30 -7.53 -24.66 -11.04
C LYS A 30 -6.38 -25.63 -11.05
N ILE A 31 -5.64 -25.70 -9.94
CA ILE A 31 -4.43 -26.51 -9.83
C ILE A 31 -4.59 -27.54 -8.72
N LYS A 32 -4.35 -28.82 -9.04
CA LYS A 32 -4.48 -29.91 -8.08
C LYS A 32 -3.40 -29.83 -6.99
N SER A 33 -3.79 -30.10 -5.75
CA SER A 33 -2.85 -30.29 -4.65
C SER A 33 -1.95 -31.52 -4.89
N GLN A 34 -0.66 -31.42 -4.58
CA GLN A 34 0.24 -32.58 -4.62
C GLN A 34 0.08 -33.52 -3.42
N SER A 35 -0.40 -33.01 -2.28
CA SER A 35 -0.49 -33.76 -1.02
C SER A 35 -1.90 -34.24 -0.70
N GLY A 36 -2.87 -34.01 -1.59
CA GLY A 36 -4.27 -34.41 -1.39
C GLY A 36 -5.10 -34.27 -2.66
N ASN A 37 -6.40 -34.50 -2.56
CA ASN A 37 -7.33 -34.48 -3.70
C ASN A 37 -7.98 -33.11 -3.97
N GLY A 38 -7.66 -32.08 -3.17
CA GLY A 38 -8.18 -30.73 -3.34
C GLY A 38 -7.57 -29.98 -4.53
N PHE A 39 -8.23 -28.89 -4.92
CA PHE A 39 -7.74 -27.94 -5.93
C PHE A 39 -7.59 -26.56 -5.30
N TYR A 40 -6.62 -25.80 -5.82
CA TYR A 40 -6.43 -24.40 -5.48
C TYR A 40 -6.68 -23.54 -6.71
N ASP A 41 -7.46 -22.48 -6.53
CA ASP A 41 -7.61 -21.43 -7.53
C ASP A 41 -6.36 -20.55 -7.54
N VAL A 42 -5.78 -20.38 -8.73
CA VAL A 42 -4.66 -19.51 -9.02
C VAL A 42 -5.11 -18.46 -10.01
N LYS A 43 -5.03 -17.19 -9.63
CA LYS A 43 -5.26 -16.08 -10.57
C LYS A 43 -3.92 -15.54 -11.07
N VAL A 44 -3.82 -15.32 -12.37
CA VAL A 44 -2.66 -14.74 -13.04
C VAL A 44 -3.11 -13.48 -13.76
N THR A 45 -2.87 -12.32 -13.13
CA THR A 45 -3.23 -11.01 -13.65
C THR A 45 -1.99 -10.18 -14.01
N ALA A 46 -2.23 -9.07 -14.69
CA ALA A 46 -1.28 -8.01 -15.00
C ALA A 46 -0.44 -7.59 -13.79
N LYS A 47 -1.13 -7.35 -12.69
CA LYS A 47 -0.55 -6.81 -11.46
C LYS A 47 0.13 -7.94 -10.74
N GLY A 48 -0.42 -9.15 -10.73
CA GLY A 48 0.39 -10.34 -10.47
C GLY A 48 -0.42 -11.58 -10.13
N THR A 49 0.18 -12.45 -9.35
CA THR A 49 -0.33 -13.81 -9.18
C THR A 49 -0.86 -14.04 -7.77
N THR A 50 -2.01 -14.68 -7.66
CA THR A 50 -2.62 -15.10 -6.39
C THR A 50 -2.89 -16.59 -6.37
N CYS A 51 -2.92 -17.19 -5.18
CA CYS A 51 -3.27 -18.58 -5.01
C CYS A 51 -3.99 -18.79 -3.68
N THR A 52 -5.03 -19.60 -3.69
CA THR A 52 -5.81 -19.96 -2.49
C THR A 52 -5.11 -21.00 -1.60
N CYS A 53 -3.87 -21.42 -1.93
CA CYS A 53 -3.16 -22.42 -1.12
C CYS A 53 -2.55 -21.83 0.16
N PRO A 54 -2.42 -22.61 1.25
CA PRO A 54 -1.84 -22.14 2.51
C PRO A 54 -0.44 -21.52 2.38
N ASP A 55 0.44 -22.06 1.54
CA ASP A 55 1.80 -21.53 1.32
C ASP A 55 1.77 -20.08 0.83
N PHE A 56 0.82 -19.75 -0.06
CA PHE A 56 0.65 -18.37 -0.53
C PHE A 56 -0.01 -17.47 0.51
N VAL A 57 -1.04 -17.97 1.20
CA VAL A 57 -1.76 -17.20 2.21
C VAL A 57 -0.83 -16.81 3.38
N TYR A 58 0.03 -17.72 3.83
CA TYR A 58 0.91 -17.48 4.97
C TYR A 58 2.25 -16.84 4.64
N HIS A 59 2.83 -17.12 3.46
CA HIS A 59 4.18 -16.66 3.12
C HIS A 59 4.23 -15.70 1.93
N GLY A 60 3.12 -15.54 1.20
CA GLY A 60 3.07 -14.74 -0.01
C GLY A 60 3.99 -15.24 -1.13
N GLY A 61 4.15 -14.41 -2.16
CA GLY A 61 5.10 -14.64 -3.23
C GLY A 61 4.75 -15.84 -4.13
N MET A 62 5.77 -16.48 -4.71
CA MET A 62 5.58 -17.53 -5.73
C MET A 62 5.50 -18.92 -5.09
N CYS A 63 4.27 -19.38 -4.80
CA CYS A 63 4.04 -20.77 -4.41
C CYS A 63 4.16 -21.72 -5.61
N LYS A 64 4.29 -23.03 -5.35
CA LYS A 64 4.41 -24.06 -6.41
C LYS A 64 3.23 -24.08 -7.40
N HIS A 65 2.03 -23.72 -6.95
CA HIS A 65 0.83 -23.66 -7.82
C HIS A 65 0.91 -22.46 -8.77
N ILE A 66 1.33 -21.30 -8.28
CA ILE A 66 1.57 -20.13 -9.14
C ILE A 66 2.63 -20.43 -10.20
N ILE A 67 3.70 -21.13 -9.81
CA ILE A 67 4.74 -21.57 -10.74
C ILE A 67 4.17 -22.52 -11.79
N ALA A 68 3.30 -23.47 -11.40
CA ALA A 68 2.64 -24.38 -12.33
C ALA A 68 1.73 -23.65 -13.35
N ALA A 69 0.93 -22.67 -12.91
CA ALA A 69 0.12 -21.85 -13.82
C ALA A 69 0.98 -21.03 -14.80
N ARG A 70 2.08 -20.44 -14.31
CA ARG A 70 3.01 -19.72 -15.20
C ARG A 70 3.63 -20.62 -16.24
N TYR A 71 4.05 -21.82 -15.85
CA TYR A 71 4.65 -22.77 -16.77
C TYR A 71 3.64 -23.26 -17.82
N TYR A 72 2.37 -23.45 -17.43
CA TYR A 72 1.29 -23.75 -18.35
C TYR A 72 1.08 -22.64 -19.40
N LEU A 73 1.09 -21.37 -18.96
CA LEU A 73 1.01 -20.22 -19.85
C LEU A 73 2.22 -20.09 -20.78
N GLU A 74 3.43 -20.31 -20.27
CA GLU A 74 4.67 -20.31 -21.08
C GLU A 74 4.60 -21.38 -22.18
N ILE A 75 4.12 -22.59 -21.87
CA ILE A 75 3.93 -23.68 -22.85
C ILE A 75 2.88 -23.31 -23.90
N GLU A 76 1.77 -22.65 -23.54
CA GLU A 76 0.77 -22.17 -24.51
C GLU A 76 1.35 -21.08 -25.43
N THR A 77 2.24 -20.22 -24.93
CA THR A 77 2.86 -19.13 -25.72
C THR A 77 4.01 -19.60 -26.62
N ASP A 78 4.71 -20.68 -26.26
CA ASP A 78 5.81 -21.27 -27.04
C ASP A 78 5.31 -22.21 -28.17
N ALA A 79 4.00 -22.23 -28.44
CA ALA A 79 3.47 -22.76 -29.70
C ALA A 79 4.11 -22.00 -30.89
N PRO A 80 4.58 -22.70 -31.94
CA PRO A 80 5.71 -22.26 -32.73
C PRO A 80 5.39 -21.00 -33.55
N THR A 81 5.90 -19.86 -33.12
CA THR A 81 6.15 -18.71 -34.00
C THR A 81 7.59 -18.26 -33.75
N GLU A 82 8.52 -18.75 -34.57
CA GLU A 82 9.94 -18.41 -34.51
C GLU A 82 10.16 -16.95 -34.93
N THR A 83 10.38 -16.03 -33.98
CA THR A 83 11.34 -14.93 -34.19
C THR A 83 11.74 -14.30 -32.86
N ALA A 84 13.05 -14.02 -32.73
CA ALA A 84 13.75 -13.20 -31.74
C ALA A 84 12.96 -12.73 -30.50
N THR A 85 13.37 -13.19 -29.31
CA THR A 85 12.95 -12.65 -28.01
C THR A 85 13.44 -11.21 -27.82
N GLU A 86 12.81 -10.25 -28.50
CA GLU A 86 12.59 -8.95 -27.88
C GLU A 86 11.76 -9.21 -26.62
N LYS A 87 12.19 -8.65 -25.48
CA LYS A 87 11.34 -8.59 -24.30
C LYS A 87 10.15 -7.68 -24.64
N VAL A 88 9.16 -8.21 -25.35
CA VAL A 88 7.87 -7.54 -25.51
C VAL A 88 7.35 -7.39 -24.09
N ARG A 89 7.38 -6.14 -23.60
CA ARG A 89 6.77 -5.79 -22.33
C ARG A 89 5.30 -6.14 -22.49
N GLN A 90 4.87 -7.28 -21.92
CA GLN A 90 3.47 -7.66 -21.91
C GLN A 90 2.72 -6.59 -21.12
N THR A 91 2.17 -5.62 -21.85
CA THR A 91 1.24 -4.63 -21.31
C THR A 91 -0.07 -5.36 -21.15
N TYR A 92 -0.23 -6.03 -20.02
CA TYR A 92 -1.51 -6.58 -19.66
C TYR A 92 -2.49 -5.42 -19.50
N THR A 93 -3.55 -5.43 -20.30
CA THR A 93 -4.66 -4.50 -20.17
C THR A 93 -5.32 -4.70 -18.81
N GLN A 94 -5.79 -3.61 -18.19
CA GLN A 94 -6.54 -3.72 -16.94
C GLN A 94 -7.77 -4.60 -17.16
N GLU A 95 -8.06 -5.51 -16.23
CA GLU A 95 -9.29 -6.31 -16.25
C GLU A 95 -10.48 -5.38 -15.94
N TRP A 96 -10.99 -4.73 -16.98
CA TRP A 96 -11.99 -3.66 -16.87
C TRP A 96 -13.27 -4.13 -16.18
N ASP A 97 -13.68 -5.37 -16.38
CA ASP A 97 -14.88 -5.93 -15.76
C ASP A 97 -14.72 -6.04 -14.24
N ALA A 98 -13.59 -6.57 -13.77
CA ALA A 98 -13.27 -6.64 -12.34
C ALA A 98 -13.14 -5.24 -11.73
N TYR A 99 -12.45 -4.31 -12.42
CA TYR A 99 -12.33 -2.93 -12.00
C TYR A 99 -13.69 -2.23 -11.85
N ASN A 100 -14.55 -2.34 -12.87
CA ASN A 100 -15.87 -1.74 -12.87
C ASN A 100 -16.79 -2.36 -11.81
N ALA A 101 -16.68 -3.67 -11.57
CA ALA A 101 -17.39 -4.34 -10.49
C ALA A 101 -16.97 -3.81 -9.11
N ALA A 102 -15.66 -3.67 -8.86
CA ALA A 102 -15.14 -3.10 -7.63
C ALA A 102 -15.60 -1.65 -7.41
N GLN A 103 -15.55 -0.81 -8.44
CA GLN A 103 -15.98 0.59 -8.35
C GLN A 103 -17.48 0.73 -8.04
N LYS A 104 -18.33 -0.10 -8.65
CA LYS A 104 -19.78 -0.07 -8.40
C LYS A 104 -20.17 -0.45 -6.97
N ILE A 105 -19.43 -1.36 -6.34
CA ILE A 105 -19.74 -1.85 -4.99
C ILE A 105 -19.02 -1.06 -3.89
N GLU A 106 -18.03 -0.22 -4.22
CA GLU A 106 -17.10 0.39 -3.28
C GLU A 106 -17.81 1.09 -2.11
N ILE A 107 -18.86 1.86 -2.39
CA ILE A 107 -19.63 2.61 -1.37
C ILE A 107 -20.31 1.67 -0.37
N ASN A 108 -20.68 0.46 -0.79
CA ASN A 108 -21.31 -0.53 0.07
C ASN A 108 -20.28 -1.31 0.89
N LEU A 109 -19.14 -1.70 0.29
CA LEU A 109 -18.11 -2.48 1.00
C LEU A 109 -17.23 -1.62 1.91
N PHE A 110 -17.02 -0.34 1.58
CA PHE A 110 -16.11 0.51 2.34
C PHE A 110 -16.48 0.61 3.84
N PRO A 111 -17.73 0.87 4.23
CA PRO A 111 -18.10 0.89 5.64
C PRO A 111 -17.97 -0.48 6.33
N GLU A 112 -18.24 -1.58 5.63
CA GLU A 112 -18.08 -2.93 6.21
C GLU A 112 -16.60 -3.22 6.54
N LEU A 113 -15.70 -2.98 5.59
CA LEU A 113 -14.27 -3.15 5.81
C LEU A 113 -13.72 -2.19 6.86
N LEU A 114 -14.24 -0.95 6.91
CA LEU A 114 -13.86 0.01 7.93
C LEU A 114 -14.29 -0.45 9.33
N LYS A 115 -15.50 -0.99 9.47
CA LYS A 115 -15.98 -1.56 10.73
C LYS A 115 -15.06 -2.68 11.19
N ASP A 116 -14.76 -3.62 10.30
CA ASP A 116 -13.91 -4.78 10.62
C ASP A 116 -12.49 -4.37 11.02
N LEU A 117 -11.89 -3.41 10.30
CA LEU A 117 -10.57 -2.85 10.62
C LEU A 117 -10.55 -2.24 12.04
N LEU A 118 -11.62 -1.56 12.45
CA LEU A 118 -11.67 -0.83 13.71
C LEU A 118 -11.99 -1.72 14.93
N ILE A 119 -12.34 -2.99 14.74
CA ILE A 119 -12.52 -3.96 15.85
C ILE A 119 -11.21 -4.18 16.63
N ILE A 120 -10.06 -3.99 15.97
CA ILE A 120 -8.73 -4.19 16.55
C ILE A 120 -8.42 -3.15 17.65
N ILE A 121 -9.11 -2.01 17.65
CA ILE A 121 -8.83 -0.91 18.57
C ILE A 121 -9.28 -1.26 19.98
N GLN A 122 -8.35 -1.14 20.93
CA GLN A 122 -8.64 -1.28 22.35
C GLN A 122 -9.37 -0.05 22.89
N GLU A 123 -10.46 -0.30 23.62
CA GLU A 123 -11.23 0.73 24.29
C GLU A 123 -10.70 0.94 25.72
N PRO A 124 -10.32 2.16 26.13
CA PRO A 124 -9.86 2.41 27.50
C PRO A 124 -10.93 2.04 28.54
N GLU A 125 -10.58 1.57 29.72
CA GLU A 125 -11.60 1.29 30.74
C GLU A 125 -12.36 2.57 31.16
N GLN A 126 -13.65 2.44 31.42
CA GLN A 126 -14.48 3.51 31.97
C GLN A 126 -14.99 3.08 33.34
N THR A 127 -14.58 3.79 34.39
CA THR A 127 -14.94 3.45 35.77
C THR A 127 -16.26 4.09 36.21
N MET A 128 -16.50 5.37 35.88
CA MET A 128 -17.69 6.12 36.32
C MET A 128 -18.26 7.02 35.21
N GLY A 129 -19.51 7.44 35.37
CA GLY A 129 -20.20 8.42 34.52
C GLY A 129 -21.03 7.83 33.38
N ARG A 130 -21.60 8.71 32.55
CA ARG A 130 -22.43 8.32 31.40
C ARG A 130 -21.63 7.43 30.44
N PRO A 131 -22.18 6.31 29.93
CA PRO A 131 -21.52 5.49 28.92
C PRO A 131 -21.03 6.35 27.76
N ARG A 132 -19.73 6.27 27.48
CA ARG A 132 -19.13 7.02 26.38
C ARG A 132 -19.36 6.28 25.07
N ILE A 133 -19.55 7.03 23.99
CA ILE A 133 -19.45 6.48 22.64
C ILE A 133 -18.03 5.94 22.45
N LEU A 134 -17.92 4.72 21.93
CA LEU A 134 -16.66 4.00 21.73
C LEU A 134 -15.73 4.77 20.80
N ILE A 135 -14.41 4.64 21.01
CA ILE A 135 -13.39 5.28 20.15
C ILE A 135 -13.51 4.73 18.73
N ARG A 136 -13.72 3.42 18.57
CA ARG A 136 -13.88 2.78 17.25
C ARG A 136 -15.05 3.38 16.44
N GLU A 137 -16.17 3.69 17.09
CA GLU A 137 -17.34 4.28 16.40
C GLU A 137 -17.10 5.75 16.01
N LYS A 138 -16.39 6.50 16.86
CA LYS A 138 -15.98 7.87 16.52
C LYS A 138 -15.00 7.87 15.35
N LEU A 139 -14.03 6.95 15.34
CA LEU A 139 -13.09 6.77 14.24
C LEU A 139 -13.80 6.36 12.95
N PHE A 140 -14.74 5.43 13.03
CA PHE A 140 -15.59 5.02 11.92
C PHE A 140 -16.25 6.25 11.28
N CYS A 141 -16.96 7.04 12.08
CA CYS A 141 -17.63 8.25 11.59
C CYS A 141 -16.63 9.28 11.03
N ALA A 142 -15.47 9.42 11.66
CA ALA A 142 -14.46 10.37 11.23
C ALA A 142 -13.81 9.99 9.89
N ILE A 143 -13.46 8.71 9.71
CA ILE A 143 -12.90 8.19 8.46
C ILE A 143 -13.97 8.17 7.37
N GLN A 144 -15.21 7.79 7.67
CA GLN A 144 -16.33 7.84 6.71
C GLN A 144 -16.64 9.28 6.25
N LYS A 145 -16.55 10.26 7.15
CA LYS A 145 -16.65 11.69 6.80
C LYS A 145 -15.49 12.13 5.90
N VAL A 146 -14.28 11.63 6.11
CA VAL A 146 -13.13 11.93 5.24
C VAL A 146 -13.31 11.26 3.88
N TYR A 147 -13.70 9.98 3.84
CA TYR A 147 -13.98 9.24 2.62
C TYR A 147 -15.04 9.94 1.75
N SER A 148 -16.16 10.35 2.34
CA SER A 148 -17.27 10.99 1.60
C SER A 148 -16.96 12.41 1.12
N GLN A 149 -15.87 13.03 1.58
CA GLN A 149 -15.51 14.42 1.29
C GLN A 149 -16.57 15.47 1.70
N LEU A 150 -17.61 15.08 2.44
CA LEU A 150 -18.68 15.96 2.90
C LEU A 150 -18.24 16.83 4.08
N SER A 151 -19.03 17.89 4.35
CA SER A 151 -18.92 18.62 5.60
C SER A 151 -19.47 17.76 6.75
N SER A 152 -18.99 17.97 7.98
CA SER A 152 -19.40 17.12 9.10
C SER A 152 -20.92 17.11 9.34
N ARG A 153 -21.62 18.21 9.06
CA ARG A 153 -23.09 18.30 9.13
C ARG A 153 -23.78 17.45 8.07
N ARG A 154 -23.29 17.47 6.82
CA ARG A 154 -23.84 16.64 5.73
C ARG A 154 -23.48 15.17 5.89
N ALA A 155 -22.31 14.88 6.47
CA ALA A 155 -21.90 13.51 6.78
C ALA A 155 -22.72 12.88 7.91
N TYR A 156 -23.47 13.66 8.69
CA TYR A 156 -24.27 13.13 9.80
C TYR A 156 -25.28 12.06 9.35
N SER A 157 -25.94 12.25 8.19
CA SER A 157 -26.83 11.23 7.64
C SER A 157 -26.11 9.92 7.28
N LEU A 158 -24.80 9.94 7.02
CA LEU A 158 -24.03 8.71 6.83
C LEU A 158 -23.87 7.94 8.14
N PHE A 159 -23.83 8.64 9.28
CA PHE A 159 -23.74 8.02 10.60
C PHE A 159 -25.09 7.40 11.00
N GLU A 160 -26.20 8.06 10.65
CA GLU A 160 -27.55 7.50 10.81
C GLU A 160 -27.70 6.22 9.96
N ASN A 161 -27.35 6.28 8.68
CA ASN A 161 -27.35 5.10 7.80
C ASN A 161 -26.47 3.96 8.34
N ALA A 162 -25.31 4.28 8.91
CA ALA A 162 -24.42 3.29 9.52
C ALA A 162 -25.05 2.65 10.78
N THR A 163 -25.83 3.43 11.54
CA THR A 163 -26.57 2.93 12.70
C THR A 163 -27.70 1.99 12.26
N GLU A 164 -28.49 2.40 11.26
CA GLU A 164 -29.56 1.57 10.67
C GLU A 164 -29.04 0.24 10.10
N ARG A 165 -27.82 0.24 9.55
CA ARG A 165 -27.13 -0.96 9.04
C ARG A 165 -26.41 -1.77 10.12
N GLY A 166 -26.47 -1.36 11.40
CA GLY A 166 -25.78 -2.05 12.49
C GLY A 166 -24.26 -2.03 12.38
N GLN A 167 -23.69 -1.03 11.71
CA GLN A 167 -22.24 -0.83 11.59
C GLN A 167 -21.67 -0.16 12.85
N ILE A 168 -22.46 0.72 13.46
CA ILE A 168 -22.24 1.36 14.76
C ILE A 168 -23.53 1.30 15.57
N GLU A 169 -23.44 1.38 16.90
CA GLU A 169 -24.59 1.37 17.79
C GLU A 169 -25.29 2.73 17.88
N HIS A 170 -24.50 3.81 17.84
CA HIS A 170 -25.02 5.17 18.03
C HIS A 170 -24.39 6.17 17.07
N ALA A 171 -25.21 6.90 16.31
CA ALA A 171 -24.77 8.05 15.52
C ALA A 171 -24.32 9.20 16.46
N PRO A 172 -23.01 9.55 16.49
CA PRO A 172 -22.55 10.63 17.32
C PRO A 172 -22.94 11.99 16.72
N HIS A 173 -23.04 13.02 17.56
CA HIS A 173 -23.24 14.39 17.10
C HIS A 173 -22.22 14.77 16.02
N PHE A 174 -22.64 15.53 14.99
CA PHE A 174 -21.82 15.84 13.80
C PHE A 174 -20.44 16.46 14.08
N ASN A 175 -20.23 17.06 15.25
CA ASN A 175 -18.93 17.60 15.68
C ASN A 175 -17.96 16.56 16.27
N ALA A 176 -18.40 15.34 16.54
CA ALA A 176 -17.58 14.31 17.16
C ALA A 176 -16.32 13.96 16.35
N PRO A 177 -16.37 13.80 15.00
CA PRO A 177 -15.17 13.64 14.18
C PRO A 177 -14.14 14.76 14.37
N SER A 178 -14.59 16.02 14.38
CA SER A 178 -13.70 17.17 14.55
C SER A 178 -13.06 17.18 15.94
N LYS A 179 -13.84 16.88 17.00
CA LYS A 179 -13.30 16.77 18.36
C LYS A 179 -12.30 15.63 18.47
N LEU A 180 -12.56 14.50 17.82
CA LEU A 180 -11.67 13.35 17.78
C LEU A 180 -10.33 13.69 17.14
N PHE A 181 -10.33 14.33 15.97
CA PHE A 181 -9.09 14.69 15.28
C PHE A 181 -8.22 15.71 16.03
N ASN A 182 -8.76 16.49 16.96
CA ASN A 182 -7.94 17.37 17.80
C ASN A 182 -7.14 16.63 18.87
N LYS A 183 -7.36 15.33 19.08
CA LYS A 183 -6.69 14.54 20.11
C LYS A 183 -5.39 13.94 19.58
N GLU A 184 -4.27 14.22 20.25
CA GLU A 184 -2.95 13.72 19.86
C GLU A 184 -2.83 12.20 19.95
N GLU A 185 -3.50 11.59 20.94
CA GLU A 185 -3.64 10.13 21.14
C GLU A 185 -4.17 9.39 19.90
N MET A 186 -4.88 10.07 19.00
CA MET A 186 -5.41 9.46 17.78
C MET A 186 -4.35 9.30 16.68
N THR A 187 -3.27 10.08 16.71
CA THR A 187 -2.20 10.05 15.71
C THR A 187 -1.56 8.66 15.60
N PRO A 188 -1.02 8.06 16.69
CA PRO A 188 -0.41 6.73 16.60
C PRO A 188 -1.43 5.65 16.22
N ILE A 189 -2.69 5.76 16.67
CA ILE A 189 -3.75 4.81 16.30
C ILE A 189 -4.01 4.87 14.79
N LEU A 190 -4.16 6.08 14.22
CA LEU A 190 -4.38 6.24 12.78
C LEU A 190 -3.17 5.81 11.94
N GLN A 191 -1.93 6.01 12.44
CA GLN A 191 -0.73 5.48 11.78
C GLN A 191 -0.72 3.95 11.76
N GLU A 192 -1.13 3.32 12.86
CA GLU A 192 -1.24 1.86 12.92
C GLU A 192 -2.35 1.34 12.00
N LEU A 193 -3.49 2.04 11.93
CA LEU A 193 -4.57 1.71 11.00
C LEU A 193 -4.14 1.80 9.53
N VAL A 194 -3.22 2.72 9.17
CA VAL A 194 -2.63 2.74 7.82
C VAL A 194 -1.87 1.44 7.56
N THR A 195 -1.06 0.98 8.52
CA THR A 195 -0.31 -0.27 8.40
C THR A 195 -1.25 -1.48 8.30
N LEU A 196 -2.21 -1.59 9.23
CA LEU A 196 -3.17 -2.70 9.30
C LEU A 196 -4.07 -2.77 8.05
N SER A 197 -4.52 -1.63 7.53
CA SER A 197 -5.33 -1.58 6.31
C SER A 197 -4.58 -2.04 5.05
N ALA A 198 -3.24 -2.11 5.08
CA ALA A 198 -2.43 -2.59 3.96
C ALA A 198 -2.15 -4.10 4.01
N LEU A 199 -2.19 -4.72 5.20
CA LEU A 199 -1.83 -6.14 5.38
C LEU A 199 -2.65 -7.15 4.54
N PRO A 200 -3.94 -6.93 4.18
CA PRO A 200 -4.66 -7.87 3.32
C PRO A 200 -4.00 -8.15 1.98
N VAL A 201 -3.15 -7.23 1.48
CA VAL A 201 -2.43 -7.39 0.22
C VAL A 201 -0.96 -7.82 0.41
N ALA A 202 -0.56 -8.19 1.62
CA ALA A 202 0.83 -8.56 1.93
C ALA A 202 1.36 -9.70 1.05
N GLY A 203 0.53 -10.70 0.76
CA GLY A 203 0.91 -11.81 -0.12
C GLY A 203 1.13 -11.40 -1.58
N LEU A 204 0.59 -10.25 -2.00
CA LEU A 204 0.67 -9.74 -3.37
C LEU A 204 1.91 -8.90 -3.59
N GLU A 205 2.37 -8.19 -2.58
CA GLU A 205 3.29 -7.06 -2.70
C GLU A 205 4.68 -7.40 -2.15
N THR A 206 5.69 -7.33 -3.02
CA THR A 206 7.09 -7.54 -2.62
C THR A 206 8.04 -6.43 -3.07
N TYR A 207 7.52 -5.46 -3.81
CA TYR A 207 8.28 -4.34 -4.35
C TYR A 207 7.71 -3.05 -3.80
N PHE A 208 8.56 -2.20 -3.24
CA PHE A 208 8.12 -0.98 -2.58
C PHE A 208 8.82 0.24 -3.14
N SER A 209 8.16 1.38 -3.01
CA SER A 209 8.75 2.68 -3.32
C SER A 209 8.55 3.64 -2.17
N VAL A 210 9.53 4.51 -1.94
CA VAL A 210 9.46 5.57 -0.92
C VAL A 210 9.53 6.92 -1.61
N ASP A 211 8.57 7.78 -1.27
CA ASP A 211 8.48 9.14 -1.76
C ASP A 211 7.68 10.01 -0.80
N SER A 212 7.79 11.33 -0.96
CA SER A 212 7.03 12.29 -0.20
C SER A 212 6.09 13.10 -1.09
N THR A 213 4.96 13.53 -0.54
CA THR A 213 4.02 14.41 -1.24
C THR A 213 3.44 15.47 -0.32
N GLY A 214 3.34 16.70 -0.83
CA GLY A 214 2.71 17.81 -0.14
C GLY A 214 1.18 17.75 -0.17
N PHE A 215 0.57 18.08 0.96
CA PHE A 215 -0.86 18.37 1.13
C PHE A 215 -1.05 19.79 1.67
N ARG A 216 -1.92 20.55 1.01
CA ARG A 216 -2.16 21.95 1.30
C ARG A 216 -3.08 22.08 2.51
N THR A 217 -2.78 22.97 3.45
CA THR A 217 -3.70 23.31 4.54
C THR A 217 -4.58 24.52 4.17
N THR A 218 -5.69 24.70 4.87
CA THR A 218 -6.49 25.95 4.78
C THR A 218 -5.91 27.11 5.61
N THR A 219 -4.77 26.91 6.28
CA THR A 219 -4.09 27.94 7.08
C THR A 219 -2.98 28.60 6.25
N PHE A 220 -2.76 29.89 6.48
CA PHE A 220 -1.80 30.71 5.74
C PHE A 220 -0.70 31.23 6.66
N SER A 221 0.46 31.52 6.09
CA SER A 221 1.51 32.27 6.76
C SER A 221 0.99 33.63 7.27
N ALA A 222 1.58 34.11 8.36
CA ALA A 222 1.24 35.41 8.93
C ALA A 222 1.41 36.52 7.87
N TYR A 223 0.43 37.41 7.78
CA TYR A 223 0.49 38.56 6.89
C TYR A 223 1.44 39.62 7.48
N ASN A 224 2.67 39.67 6.99
CA ASN A 224 3.54 40.82 7.24
C ASN A 224 3.31 41.85 6.14
N GLY A 225 2.36 42.75 6.38
CA GLY A 225 2.00 43.83 5.47
C GLY A 225 3.14 44.82 5.19
N GLU A 226 3.17 45.25 3.93
CA GLU A 226 3.72 46.49 3.35
C GLU A 226 5.24 46.77 3.33
N LYS A 227 6.10 46.18 4.18
CA LYS A 227 7.56 46.45 4.06
C LYS A 227 8.33 45.57 3.07
N HIS A 228 7.83 44.39 2.70
CA HIS A 228 8.61 43.41 1.91
C HIS A 228 7.86 42.63 0.81
N GLY A 229 6.62 42.99 0.45
CA GLY A 229 5.95 42.45 -0.76
C GLY A 229 5.68 40.93 -0.79
N GLN A 230 5.77 40.22 0.34
CA GLN A 230 5.55 38.76 0.38
C GLN A 230 4.05 38.43 0.40
N LYS A 231 3.63 37.54 -0.51
CA LYS A 231 2.24 37.06 -0.63
C LYS A 231 1.93 36.05 0.49
N LYS A 232 0.66 35.92 0.86
CA LYS A 232 0.19 34.84 1.75
C LYS A 232 0.46 33.50 1.08
N GLU A 233 1.24 32.65 1.73
CA GLU A 233 1.49 31.29 1.27
C GLU A 233 0.73 30.30 2.15
N HIS A 234 0.21 29.25 1.54
CA HIS A 234 -0.41 28.17 2.28
C HIS A 234 0.65 27.40 3.06
N HIS A 235 0.31 26.97 4.28
CA HIS A 235 1.10 25.94 4.94
C HIS A 235 0.88 24.58 4.27
N TRP A 236 1.91 23.73 4.35
CA TRP A 236 1.92 22.40 3.76
C TRP A 236 2.32 21.37 4.80
N LEU A 237 1.64 20.24 4.78
CA LEU A 237 2.10 19.01 5.41
C LEU A 237 2.67 18.09 4.35
N LYS A 238 3.70 17.34 4.72
CA LYS A 238 4.34 16.37 3.85
C LYS A 238 4.02 14.96 4.34
N ALA A 239 3.39 14.16 3.49
CA ALA A 239 3.21 12.73 3.71
C ALA A 239 4.40 12.00 3.08
N ASN A 240 5.27 11.45 3.91
CA ASN A 240 6.33 10.53 3.49
C ASN A 240 5.75 9.12 3.55
N MET A 241 5.70 8.42 2.42
CA MET A 241 4.99 7.15 2.30
C MET A 241 5.92 6.06 1.76
N CYS A 242 5.73 4.84 2.25
CA CYS A 242 6.19 3.63 1.59
C CYS A 242 4.98 2.94 0.97
N ALA A 243 4.96 2.87 -0.36
CA ALA A 243 3.84 2.29 -1.11
C ALA A 243 4.27 1.06 -1.89
N GLY A 244 3.37 0.10 -2.00
CA GLY A 244 3.51 -1.07 -2.84
C GLY A 244 3.51 -0.69 -4.33
N VAL A 245 4.39 -1.30 -5.11
CA VAL A 245 4.54 -1.01 -6.55
C VAL A 245 3.43 -1.66 -7.38
N LYS A 246 2.93 -2.81 -6.95
CA LYS A 246 1.95 -3.60 -7.70
C LYS A 246 0.52 -3.14 -7.44
N THR A 247 0.18 -2.99 -6.16
CA THR A 247 -1.19 -2.69 -5.70
C THR A 247 -1.41 -1.20 -5.47
N ASN A 248 -0.34 -0.40 -5.41
CA ASN A 248 -0.35 1.00 -5.00
C ASN A 248 -0.81 1.23 -3.54
N ILE A 249 -0.90 0.18 -2.71
CA ILE A 249 -1.25 0.28 -1.29
C ILE A 249 -0.20 1.09 -0.52
N VAL A 250 -0.62 1.91 0.45
CA VAL A 250 0.32 2.60 1.34
C VAL A 250 0.58 1.72 2.57
N ALA A 251 1.76 1.12 2.67
CA ALA A 251 2.10 0.20 3.76
C ALA A 251 2.55 0.91 5.04
N SER A 252 3.17 2.07 4.93
CA SER A 252 3.53 2.90 6.08
C SER A 252 3.61 4.38 5.70
N ILE A 253 3.45 5.25 6.71
CA ILE A 253 3.44 6.70 6.53
C ILE A 253 4.06 7.45 7.72
N ALA A 254 4.74 8.56 7.42
CA ALA A 254 5.18 9.55 8.37
C ALA A 254 4.79 10.95 7.88
N ILE A 255 4.12 11.73 8.73
CA ILE A 255 3.71 13.10 8.40
C ILE A 255 4.71 14.08 9.03
N THR A 256 5.26 14.97 8.22
CA THR A 256 6.19 16.01 8.64
C THR A 256 5.73 17.38 8.16
N HIS A 257 6.36 18.44 8.65
CA HIS A 257 6.17 19.78 8.10
C HIS A 257 6.77 19.88 6.68
N GLY A 258 6.30 20.83 5.88
CA GLY A 258 6.69 20.97 4.47
C GLY A 258 8.19 21.21 4.23
N ASP A 259 8.87 21.85 5.17
CA ASP A 259 10.30 22.17 5.18
C ASP A 259 11.21 21.05 5.70
N SER A 260 10.62 19.99 6.26
CA SER A 260 11.36 18.87 6.83
C SER A 260 12.07 18.05 5.75
N ASN A 261 13.29 17.59 6.04
CA ASN A 261 14.06 16.72 5.15
C ASN A 261 13.43 15.33 5.04
N ASP A 262 13.39 14.81 3.81
CA ASP A 262 12.73 13.53 3.51
C ASP A 262 13.63 12.32 3.81
N SER A 263 14.93 12.45 3.52
CA SER A 263 15.89 11.34 3.64
C SER A 263 15.88 10.62 5.00
N PRO A 264 15.72 11.30 6.17
CA PRO A 264 15.60 10.64 7.47
C PRO A 264 14.35 9.76 7.64
N GLN A 265 13.27 10.04 6.91
CA GLN A 265 12.01 9.30 7.02
C GLN A 265 12.06 7.92 6.35
N PHE A 266 13.03 7.70 5.45
CA PHE A 266 13.21 6.41 4.78
C PHE A 266 13.35 5.26 5.79
N GLY A 267 14.23 5.41 6.78
CA GLY A 267 14.53 4.33 7.72
C GLY A 267 13.31 3.85 8.52
N PRO A 268 12.58 4.75 9.21
CA PRO A 268 11.35 4.41 9.92
C PRO A 268 10.29 3.75 9.02
N LEU A 269 10.04 4.30 7.83
CA LEU A 269 9.05 3.77 6.89
C LEU A 269 9.39 2.34 6.43
N VAL A 270 10.64 2.10 6.06
CA VAL A 270 11.09 0.79 5.57
C VAL A 270 11.02 -0.27 6.67
N ARG A 271 11.45 0.07 7.89
CA ARG A 271 11.34 -0.86 9.03
C ARG A 271 9.89 -1.18 9.35
N LYS A 272 9.01 -0.17 9.42
CA LYS A 272 7.59 -0.40 9.70
C LYS A 272 6.93 -1.27 8.61
N THR A 273 7.28 -1.03 7.34
CA THR A 273 6.80 -1.85 6.22
C THR A 273 7.26 -3.31 6.35
N SER A 274 8.50 -3.55 6.80
CA SER A 274 9.04 -4.91 6.95
C SER A 274 8.41 -5.74 8.07
N GLU A 275 7.64 -5.12 8.97
CA GLU A 275 6.89 -5.85 10.00
C GLU A 275 5.74 -6.69 9.40
N GLY A 276 5.16 -6.23 8.29
CA GLY A 276 4.01 -6.88 7.64
C GLY A 276 4.27 -7.43 6.24
N PHE A 277 5.37 -7.03 5.60
CA PHE A 277 5.64 -7.34 4.20
C PHE A 277 7.05 -7.89 3.98
N THR A 278 7.19 -8.80 3.02
CA THR A 278 8.50 -9.21 2.49
C THR A 278 8.96 -8.21 1.44
N ILE A 279 10.04 -7.46 1.71
CA ILE A 279 10.54 -6.42 0.82
C ILE A 279 11.72 -6.98 0.00
N ASN A 280 11.49 -7.33 -1.27
CA ASN A 280 12.55 -7.82 -2.16
C ASN A 280 13.38 -6.66 -2.75
N GLU A 281 12.69 -5.63 -3.23
CA GLU A 281 13.33 -4.44 -3.80
C GLU A 281 12.63 -3.19 -3.28
N ILE A 282 13.43 -2.13 -3.11
CA ILE A 282 12.91 -0.83 -2.73
C ILE A 282 13.54 0.28 -3.56
N SER A 283 12.70 1.12 -4.16
CA SER A 283 13.14 2.28 -4.94
C SER A 283 12.78 3.60 -4.28
N ALA A 284 13.65 4.60 -4.40
CA ALA A 284 13.38 5.95 -3.88
C ALA A 284 14.14 6.98 -4.71
N ASP A 285 13.70 8.25 -4.65
CA ASP A 285 14.38 9.36 -5.31
C ASP A 285 15.86 9.47 -4.85
N MET A 286 16.72 10.01 -5.72
CA MET A 286 18.09 10.43 -5.41
C MET A 286 18.19 11.30 -4.15
N ALA A 287 17.14 12.04 -3.76
CA ALA A 287 17.08 12.75 -2.48
C ALA A 287 17.32 11.83 -1.26
N TYR A 288 16.92 10.56 -1.35
CA TYR A 288 17.10 9.53 -0.32
C TYR A 288 18.45 8.80 -0.41
N SER A 289 19.30 9.14 -1.39
CA SER A 289 20.62 8.52 -1.61
C SER A 289 21.56 8.77 -0.43
N SER A 290 21.58 7.83 0.51
CA SER A 290 22.53 7.82 1.63
C SER A 290 23.01 6.41 1.95
N ARG A 291 24.25 6.31 2.45
CA ARG A 291 24.83 5.03 2.90
C ARG A 291 24.00 4.39 4.00
N ASN A 292 23.49 5.21 4.93
CA ASN A 292 22.63 4.76 6.01
C ASN A 292 21.32 4.15 5.48
N ASN A 293 20.64 4.83 4.54
CA ASN A 293 19.40 4.31 3.95
C ASN A 293 19.63 3.00 3.20
N MET A 294 20.74 2.87 2.46
CA MET A 294 21.08 1.61 1.80
C MET A 294 21.31 0.47 2.81
N ASN A 295 22.04 0.74 3.90
CA ASN A 295 22.25 -0.25 4.96
C ASN A 295 20.92 -0.65 5.64
N ILE A 296 20.02 0.30 5.87
CA ILE A 296 18.70 0.01 6.46
C ILE A 296 17.87 -0.88 5.51
N ALA A 297 17.81 -0.56 4.22
CA ALA A 297 17.15 -1.42 3.24
C ALA A 297 17.73 -2.84 3.25
N ALA A 298 19.06 -2.96 3.28
CA ALA A 298 19.73 -4.26 3.36
C ALA A 298 19.39 -5.02 4.65
N SER A 299 19.28 -4.32 5.78
CA SER A 299 19.01 -4.93 7.08
C SER A 299 17.64 -5.59 7.17
N VAL A 300 16.69 -5.17 6.34
CA VAL A 300 15.35 -5.78 6.21
C VAL A 300 15.27 -6.76 5.03
N GLY A 301 16.41 -7.11 4.41
CA GLY A 301 16.48 -8.05 3.29
C GLY A 301 16.21 -7.45 1.90
N ALA A 302 15.98 -6.14 1.80
CA ALA A 302 15.65 -5.48 0.55
C ALA A 302 16.89 -5.06 -0.25
N THR A 303 16.79 -5.13 -1.58
CA THR A 303 17.77 -4.52 -2.49
C THR A 303 17.37 -3.07 -2.82
N PRO A 304 18.16 -2.05 -2.44
CA PRO A 304 17.82 -0.66 -2.70
C PRO A 304 18.23 -0.21 -4.10
N TYR A 305 17.26 0.29 -4.87
CA TYR A 305 17.47 0.96 -6.17
C TYR A 305 17.24 2.46 -6.01
N ILE A 306 18.28 3.15 -5.53
CA ILE A 306 18.27 4.61 -5.31
C ILE A 306 19.40 5.22 -6.16
N PRO A 307 19.11 6.14 -7.10
CA PRO A 307 20.14 6.75 -7.95
C PRO A 307 21.15 7.56 -7.14
N TYR A 308 22.36 7.69 -7.67
CA TYR A 308 23.45 8.40 -7.02
C TYR A 308 23.53 9.86 -7.45
N LYS A 309 23.85 10.74 -6.50
CA LYS A 309 24.19 12.15 -6.78
C LYS A 309 25.43 12.24 -7.69
N ARG A 310 25.52 13.30 -8.50
CA ARG A 310 26.63 13.51 -9.45
C ARG A 310 28.02 13.48 -8.77
N ASN A 311 28.11 13.92 -7.52
CA ASN A 311 29.34 13.95 -6.73
C ASN A 311 29.52 12.73 -5.80
N ALA A 312 28.69 11.69 -5.96
CA ALA A 312 28.83 10.47 -5.17
C ALA A 312 30.13 9.73 -5.54
N ILE A 313 30.84 9.26 -4.51
CA ILE A 313 32.07 8.47 -4.67
C ILE A 313 31.82 7.01 -4.30
N SER A 314 32.57 6.10 -4.94
CA SER A 314 32.49 4.65 -4.73
C SER A 314 33.02 4.15 -3.39
N ARG A 315 33.64 5.02 -2.57
CA ARG A 315 34.16 4.63 -1.25
C ARG A 315 33.02 4.11 -0.37
N ALA A 316 33.23 2.93 0.22
CA ALA A 316 32.24 2.24 1.04
C ALA A 316 31.76 3.11 2.21
N GLY A 317 32.69 3.71 2.97
CA GLY A 317 32.36 4.64 4.06
C GLY A 317 31.35 4.05 5.06
N GLY A 318 31.55 2.80 5.47
CA GLY A 318 30.62 2.07 6.36
C GLY A 318 29.50 1.30 5.67
N SER A 319 29.44 1.29 4.33
CA SER A 319 28.48 0.48 3.57
C SER A 319 29.17 -0.24 2.40
N ALA A 320 29.39 -1.55 2.54
CA ALA A 320 29.87 -2.38 1.43
C ALA A 320 28.84 -2.43 0.30
N LEU A 321 27.56 -2.43 0.65
CA LEU A 321 26.45 -2.38 -0.29
C LEU A 321 26.47 -1.10 -1.15
N TRP A 322 26.74 0.06 -0.54
CA TRP A 322 26.89 1.32 -1.27
C TRP A 322 27.91 1.20 -2.39
N LYS A 323 29.11 0.67 -2.09
CA LYS A 323 30.17 0.50 -3.09
C LYS A 323 29.72 -0.44 -4.21
N LYS A 324 29.13 -1.58 -3.85
CA LYS A 324 28.65 -2.58 -4.82
C LYS A 324 27.57 -1.98 -5.74
N MET A 325 26.54 -1.36 -5.17
CA MET A 325 25.44 -0.76 -5.91
C MET A 325 25.90 0.45 -6.74
N PHE A 326 26.92 1.19 -6.30
CA PHE A 326 27.51 2.28 -7.08
C PHE A 326 28.16 1.75 -8.36
N HIS A 327 28.97 0.69 -8.26
CA HIS A 327 29.57 0.08 -9.45
C HIS A 327 28.51 -0.58 -10.35
N TYR A 328 27.49 -1.20 -9.76
CA TYR A 328 26.38 -1.76 -10.53
C TYR A 328 25.61 -0.66 -11.29
N PHE A 329 25.35 0.49 -10.67
CA PHE A 329 24.75 1.66 -11.32
C PHE A 329 25.58 2.21 -12.49
N GLN A 330 26.91 2.23 -12.36
CA GLN A 330 27.81 2.74 -13.40
C GLN A 330 28.00 1.75 -14.56
N LEU A 331 28.12 0.46 -14.27
CA LEU A 331 28.46 -0.57 -15.26
C LEU A 331 27.23 -1.24 -15.89
N ASN A 332 26.10 -1.26 -15.19
CA ASN A 332 24.84 -1.91 -15.60
C ASN A 332 23.69 -0.90 -15.48
N ARG A 333 23.89 0.28 -16.07
CA ARG A 333 23.01 1.44 -15.91
C ARG A 333 21.57 1.13 -16.33
N ASP A 334 21.39 0.44 -17.46
CA ASP A 334 20.07 0.13 -18.02
C ASP A 334 19.31 -0.84 -17.12
N GLU A 335 19.96 -1.92 -16.67
CA GLU A 335 19.36 -2.89 -15.74
C GLU A 335 18.99 -2.22 -14.40
N PHE A 336 19.86 -1.36 -13.88
CA PHE A 336 19.53 -0.56 -12.69
C PHE A 336 18.28 0.31 -12.93
N MET A 337 18.17 0.94 -14.11
CA MET A 337 17.02 1.79 -14.43
C MET A 337 15.73 0.97 -14.57
N ASP A 338 15.78 -0.24 -15.10
CA ASP A 338 14.61 -1.13 -15.17
C ASP A 338 14.02 -1.40 -13.77
N HIS A 339 14.89 -1.62 -12.79
CA HIS A 339 14.46 -1.75 -11.40
C HIS A 339 13.98 -0.41 -10.81
N TYR A 340 14.71 0.67 -11.04
CA TYR A 340 14.37 2.01 -10.52
C TYR A 340 13.06 2.57 -11.10
N HIS A 341 12.72 2.26 -12.35
CA HIS A 341 11.49 2.74 -13.00
C HIS A 341 10.21 2.32 -12.27
N LYS A 342 10.26 1.27 -11.44
CA LYS A 342 9.18 0.89 -10.52
C LYS A 342 8.77 2.03 -9.58
N ARG A 343 9.68 2.97 -9.28
CA ARG A 343 9.41 4.18 -8.48
C ARG A 343 8.23 4.98 -9.02
N SER A 344 8.02 5.03 -10.34
CA SER A 344 6.91 5.80 -10.93
C SER A 344 5.53 5.42 -10.39
N ASN A 345 5.35 4.20 -9.86
CA ASN A 345 4.09 3.78 -9.26
C ASN A 345 3.72 4.60 -8.00
N ILE A 346 4.69 5.06 -7.20
CA ILE A 346 4.34 5.91 -6.04
C ILE A 346 3.84 7.30 -6.46
N GLU A 347 4.27 7.81 -7.61
CA GLU A 347 3.71 9.04 -8.18
C GLU A 347 2.26 8.81 -8.63
N ALA A 348 1.96 7.62 -9.16
CA ALA A 348 0.59 7.20 -9.47
C ALA A 348 -0.25 7.05 -8.20
N THR A 349 0.29 6.47 -7.12
CA THR A 349 -0.34 6.43 -5.79
C THR A 349 -0.66 7.84 -5.28
N ASN A 350 0.31 8.74 -5.30
CA ASN A 350 0.15 10.14 -4.90
C ASN A 350 -0.96 10.83 -5.69
N ALA A 351 -0.96 10.65 -7.02
CA ALA A 351 -1.98 11.21 -7.90
C ALA A 351 -3.36 10.61 -7.65
N ALA A 352 -3.46 9.30 -7.40
CA ALA A 352 -4.72 8.61 -7.09
C ALA A 352 -5.33 9.12 -5.78
N ILE A 353 -4.54 9.24 -4.71
CA ILE A 353 -4.97 9.79 -3.42
C ILE A 353 -5.51 11.22 -3.60
N LYS A 354 -4.74 12.09 -4.28
CA LYS A 354 -5.13 13.49 -4.49
C LYS A 354 -6.35 13.63 -5.38
N ARG A 355 -6.50 12.80 -6.42
CA ARG A 355 -7.66 12.82 -7.31
C ARG A 355 -8.93 12.37 -6.56
N LYS A 356 -8.81 11.36 -5.70
CA LYS A 356 -9.96 10.79 -4.98
C LYS A 356 -10.40 11.63 -3.77
N PHE A 357 -9.44 12.13 -2.97
CA PHE A 357 -9.74 12.78 -1.69
C PHE A 357 -9.32 14.25 -1.63
N GLY A 358 -8.81 14.80 -2.72
CA GLY A 358 -8.30 16.17 -2.79
C GLY A 358 -6.98 16.40 -2.05
N GLU A 359 -6.22 17.38 -2.52
CA GLU A 359 -4.94 17.79 -1.92
C GLU A 359 -5.08 18.68 -0.68
N THR A 360 -6.27 19.26 -0.44
CA THR A 360 -6.49 20.22 0.65
C THR A 360 -7.00 19.52 1.90
N LEU A 361 -6.39 19.83 3.04
CA LEU A 361 -6.82 19.46 4.38
C LEU A 361 -7.75 20.54 4.93
N LYS A 362 -8.95 20.13 5.39
CA LYS A 362 -10.01 21.04 5.85
C LYS A 362 -9.85 21.41 7.33
N SER A 363 -9.09 20.63 8.09
CA SER A 363 -8.76 20.89 9.50
C SER A 363 -7.88 22.13 9.64
N LYS A 364 -8.11 22.89 10.73
CA LYS A 364 -7.33 24.11 11.05
C LYS A 364 -6.27 23.88 12.13
N ASN A 365 -6.57 23.02 13.11
CA ASN A 365 -5.63 22.67 14.16
C ASN A 365 -4.54 21.74 13.59
N PRO A 366 -3.25 21.93 13.91
CA PRO A 366 -2.16 21.09 13.38
C PRO A 366 -2.33 19.59 13.64
N THR A 367 -2.67 19.19 14.86
CA THR A 367 -2.96 17.79 15.21
C THR A 367 -4.13 17.25 14.39
N ALA A 368 -5.18 18.05 14.22
CA ALA A 368 -6.32 17.66 13.39
C ALA A 368 -6.01 17.57 11.89
N GLN A 369 -5.02 18.32 11.40
CA GLN A 369 -4.54 18.20 10.01
C GLN A 369 -3.77 16.90 9.79
N VAL A 370 -2.90 16.54 10.74
CA VAL A 370 -2.18 15.26 10.73
C VAL A 370 -3.18 14.10 10.77
N ASN A 371 -4.12 14.12 11.71
CA ASN A 371 -5.14 13.07 11.85
C ASN A 371 -6.09 12.99 10.66
N GLU A 372 -6.49 14.11 10.06
CA GLU A 372 -7.27 14.12 8.82
C GLU A 372 -6.49 13.47 7.67
N LEU A 373 -5.20 13.78 7.54
CA LEU A 373 -4.37 13.21 6.49
C LEU A 373 -4.17 11.71 6.68
N LEU A 374 -3.90 11.22 7.90
CA LEU A 374 -3.84 9.78 8.17
C LEU A 374 -5.16 9.08 7.84
N ALA A 375 -6.30 9.67 8.23
CA ALA A 375 -7.62 9.14 7.90
C ALA A 375 -7.88 9.09 6.38
N LYS A 376 -7.35 10.04 5.59
CA LYS A 376 -7.40 9.98 4.12
C LYS A 376 -6.64 8.77 3.59
N ILE A 377 -5.48 8.44 4.17
CA ILE A 377 -4.67 7.30 3.76
C ILE A 377 -5.32 5.97 4.16
N VAL A 378 -5.90 5.87 5.35
CA VAL A 378 -6.72 4.70 5.74
C VAL A 378 -7.86 4.51 4.75
N ALA A 379 -8.60 5.58 4.43
CA ALA A 379 -9.68 5.52 3.46
C ALA A 379 -9.18 5.11 2.05
N TYR A 380 -8.02 5.60 1.62
CA TYR A 380 -7.41 5.19 0.37
C TYR A 380 -7.08 3.69 0.36
N ASN A 381 -6.41 3.19 1.39
CA ASN A 381 -6.03 1.80 1.49
C ASN A 381 -7.24 0.86 1.41
N LEU A 382 -8.34 1.17 2.10
CA LEU A 382 -9.57 0.38 2.00
C LEU A 382 -10.12 0.32 0.57
N THR A 383 -9.99 1.40 -0.21
CA THR A 383 -10.43 1.38 -1.62
C THR A 383 -9.52 0.56 -2.52
N VAL A 384 -8.22 0.49 -2.20
CA VAL A 384 -7.27 -0.42 -2.85
C VAL A 384 -7.63 -1.87 -2.48
N VAL A 385 -7.89 -2.17 -1.21
CA VAL A 385 -8.32 -3.51 -0.78
C VAL A 385 -9.57 -3.96 -1.51
N ILE A 386 -10.61 -3.13 -1.60
CA ILE A 386 -11.85 -3.43 -2.36
C ILE A 386 -11.51 -3.76 -3.82
N HIS A 387 -10.64 -2.98 -4.44
CA HIS A 387 -10.22 -3.21 -5.81
C HIS A 387 -9.49 -4.56 -5.96
N GLU A 388 -8.57 -4.88 -5.05
CA GLU A 388 -7.83 -6.15 -5.06
C GLU A 388 -8.72 -7.37 -4.74
N MET A 389 -9.84 -7.20 -4.03
CA MET A 389 -10.82 -8.28 -3.82
C MET A 389 -11.38 -8.79 -5.15
N TYR A 390 -11.65 -7.88 -6.08
CA TYR A 390 -12.23 -8.25 -7.38
C TYR A 390 -11.14 -8.68 -8.36
N GLU A 391 -10.07 -7.89 -8.51
CA GLU A 391 -9.00 -8.20 -9.48
C GLU A 391 -8.22 -9.46 -9.08
N ASN A 392 -7.81 -9.56 -7.81
CA ASN A 392 -6.90 -10.60 -7.35
C ASN A 392 -7.57 -11.65 -6.45
N GLY A 393 -8.87 -11.50 -6.15
CA GLY A 393 -9.63 -12.49 -5.38
C GLY A 393 -9.23 -12.58 -3.92
N ILE A 394 -8.71 -11.50 -3.33
CA ILE A 394 -8.33 -11.51 -1.91
C ILE A 394 -9.58 -11.49 -1.02
N GLU A 395 -9.51 -12.16 0.12
CA GLU A 395 -10.50 -12.07 1.19
C GLU A 395 -9.87 -11.30 2.36
N PRO A 396 -10.27 -10.02 2.59
CA PRO A 396 -9.64 -9.18 3.60
C PRO A 396 -10.15 -9.54 5.00
N GLU A 397 -9.50 -10.49 5.65
CA GLU A 397 -9.80 -10.84 7.04
C GLU A 397 -8.91 -10.05 8.01
N PHE A 398 -9.33 -8.82 8.35
CA PHE A 398 -8.60 -7.99 9.33
C PHE A 398 -8.50 -8.65 10.73
N LEU A 399 -9.47 -9.52 11.07
CA LEU A 399 -9.53 -10.23 12.35
C LEU A 399 -8.47 -11.33 12.52
N ARG A 400 -7.86 -11.85 11.44
CA ARG A 400 -6.78 -12.86 11.55
C ARG A 400 -5.41 -12.25 11.78
N LEU A 401 -5.27 -10.93 11.63
CA LEU A 401 -4.02 -10.19 11.76
C LEU A 401 -3.64 -9.86 13.23
N SER A 402 -4.54 -10.15 14.18
CA SER A 402 -4.38 -9.84 15.61
C SER A 402 -3.82 -11.02 16.45
N ARG A 403 -3.21 -12.02 15.81
CA ARG A 403 -2.60 -13.18 16.49
C ARG A 403 -1.08 -13.09 16.58
#